data_AF-A0A358XZN7-F1
#
_entry.id   AF-A0A358XZN7-F1
#
_cell.length_a   1.000
_cell.length_b   1.000
_cell.length_c   1.000
_cell.angle_alpha   90.00
_cell.angle_beta   90.00
_cell.angle_gamma   90.00
#
_symmetry.space_group_name_H-M   'P 1'
#
loop_
_entity.id
_entity.type
_entity.pdbx_description
1 polymer ?
#
loop_
_entity_poly.entity_id
_entity_poly.type
_entity_poly.pdbx_seq_one_letter_code
_entity_poly.pdbx_strand_id
1 'polypeptide(L)'
;MRVSLRALIRYAGLFSIILLNTCSSSPPTNIGDVCSIFEERAGWFRAARASEKRWQTPIAVTMAIIYQESSFRSRARPERKRFLWFFPGARPSSAFGYAQALDSTWEEYQQRSGNASASRSDFSDAVDFVAWYVSNARRVSGIGASDVRALYYAYHEGNAGFQRGTYLSKRWLMQAADQVQKNSEKFGRQLGECRAELAKSWFEKPPTTVSDKTVFKPVTRSFS
;
A
#
# COMPACT_ATOMS: atom_id res chain seq x y z
N MET A 1 28.91 0.78 48.33
CA MET A 1 27.68 1.56 47.99
C MET A 1 26.54 0.58 47.74
N ARG A 2 25.51 0.54 48.60
CA ARG A 2 24.32 -0.31 48.39
C ARG A 2 23.30 0.51 47.60
N VAL A 3 23.15 0.24 46.32
CA VAL A 3 22.07 0.85 45.52
C VAL A 3 20.76 0.25 46.01
N SER A 4 19.83 1.10 46.47
CA SER A 4 18.55 0.67 47.01
C SER A 4 17.71 -0.05 45.95
N LEU A 5 17.00 -1.12 46.34
CA LEU A 5 16.10 -1.87 45.46
C LEU A 5 15.04 -0.95 44.80
N ARG A 6 14.66 0.13 45.48
CA ARG A 6 13.75 1.17 44.94
C ARG A 6 14.42 2.01 43.84
N ALA A 7 15.72 2.24 43.94
CA ALA A 7 16.49 2.90 42.88
C ALA A 7 16.63 1.99 41.65
N LEU A 8 16.90 0.69 41.86
CA LEU A 8 16.94 -0.30 40.77
C LEU A 8 15.60 -0.41 40.02
N ILE A 9 14.47 -0.44 40.73
CA ILE A 9 13.13 -0.48 40.12
C ILE A 9 12.82 0.81 39.35
N ARG A 10 13.25 1.98 39.86
CA ARG A 10 13.10 3.27 39.15
C ARG A 10 13.94 3.35 37.88
N TYR A 11 15.19 2.87 37.91
CA TYR A 11 16.05 2.82 36.73
C TYR A 11 15.57 1.78 35.70
N ALA A 12 15.06 0.63 36.15
CA ALA A 12 14.43 -0.35 35.27
C ALA A 12 13.15 0.18 34.60
N GLY A 13 12.33 0.95 35.33
CA GLY A 13 11.16 1.64 34.78
C GLY A 13 11.51 2.69 33.72
N LEU A 14 12.56 3.50 33.95
CA LEU A 14 13.06 4.46 32.96
C LEU A 14 13.67 3.77 31.72
N PHE A 15 14.36 2.63 31.89
CA PHE A 15 14.96 1.88 30.79
C PHE A 15 13.89 1.24 29.88
N SER A 16 12.78 0.75 30.44
CA SER A 16 11.66 0.20 29.67
C SER A 16 10.90 1.23 28.81
N ILE A 17 10.96 2.52 29.15
CA ILE A 17 10.32 3.60 28.37
C ILE A 17 11.16 3.97 27.12
N ILE A 18 12.48 3.77 27.16
CA ILE A 18 13.40 4.13 26.07
C ILE A 18 13.38 3.09 24.92
N LEU A 19 12.88 1.88 25.17
CA LEU A 19 12.85 0.81 24.16
C LEU A 19 11.59 0.79 23.27
N LEU A 20 10.65 1.73 23.46
CA LEU A 20 9.53 1.91 22.53
C LEU A 20 9.97 2.73 21.31
N ASN A 21 11.00 2.26 20.61
CA ASN A 21 11.24 2.68 19.24
C ASN A 21 10.07 2.18 18.41
N THR A 22 9.09 3.06 18.16
CA THR A 22 7.98 2.74 17.28
C THR A 22 8.55 2.45 15.91
N CYS A 23 8.55 1.19 15.50
CA CYS A 23 8.89 0.79 14.14
C CYS A 23 7.78 1.31 13.21
N SER A 24 7.88 2.59 12.85
CA SER A 24 7.02 3.22 11.86
C SER A 24 7.87 3.40 10.62
N SER A 25 7.55 2.65 9.56
CA SER A 25 8.15 2.88 8.25
C SER A 25 7.89 4.34 7.87
N SER A 26 8.95 5.15 7.81
CA SER A 26 8.90 6.45 7.17
C SER A 26 8.53 6.26 5.70
N PRO A 27 7.80 7.21 5.09
CA PRO A 27 7.65 7.25 3.64
C PRO A 27 9.03 7.32 2.96
N PRO A 28 9.16 6.84 1.72
CA PRO A 28 10.35 7.05 0.90
C PRO A 28 10.68 8.53 0.78
N THR A 29 11.97 8.84 0.63
CA THR A 29 12.46 10.22 0.55
C THR A 29 12.00 10.94 -0.72
N ASN A 30 12.09 10.28 -1.87
CA ASN A 30 11.62 10.81 -3.16
C ASN A 30 10.40 10.03 -3.67
N ILE A 31 9.23 10.35 -3.12
CA ILE A 31 7.96 9.71 -3.49
C ILE A 31 7.52 9.95 -4.95
N GLY A 32 8.16 10.88 -5.65
CA GLY A 32 7.87 11.22 -7.05
C GLY A 32 8.67 10.40 -8.05
N ASP A 33 9.57 9.52 -7.60
CA ASP A 33 10.43 8.69 -8.44
C ASP A 33 10.36 7.22 -8.01
N VAL A 34 9.74 6.40 -8.85
CA VAL A 34 9.51 4.98 -8.52
C VAL A 34 10.79 4.15 -8.49
N CYS A 35 11.83 4.54 -9.24
CA CYS A 35 13.13 3.88 -9.19
C CYS A 35 13.80 4.16 -7.85
N SER A 36 13.84 5.44 -7.46
CA SER A 36 14.37 5.85 -6.15
C SER A 36 13.64 5.17 -4.99
N ILE A 37 12.30 5.07 -5.05
CA ILE A 37 11.51 4.34 -4.05
C ILE A 37 11.97 2.88 -3.94
N PHE A 38 12.15 2.19 -5.07
CA PHE A 38 12.50 0.78 -5.09
C PHE A 38 13.96 0.50 -4.77
N GLU A 39 14.87 1.44 -5.04
CA GLU A 39 16.25 1.39 -4.57
C GLU A 39 16.30 1.53 -3.04
N GLU A 40 15.57 2.51 -2.48
CA GLU A 40 15.48 2.70 -1.03
C GLU A 40 14.78 1.51 -0.35
N ARG A 41 13.75 0.96 -1.00
CA ARG A 41 12.87 -0.09 -0.46
C ARG A 41 12.84 -1.31 -1.38
N ALA A 42 13.94 -2.04 -1.47
CA ALA A 42 14.04 -3.23 -2.33
C ALA A 42 12.91 -4.27 -2.09
N GLY A 43 12.45 -4.43 -0.84
CA GLY A 43 11.30 -5.29 -0.51
C GLY A 43 9.98 -4.85 -1.17
N TRP A 44 9.79 -3.54 -1.37
CA TRP A 44 8.60 -3.00 -2.04
C TRP A 44 8.57 -3.36 -3.51
N PHE A 45 9.73 -3.34 -4.19
CA PHE A 45 9.81 -3.80 -5.58
C PHE A 45 9.45 -5.28 -5.71
N ARG A 46 9.91 -6.12 -4.79
CA ARG A 46 9.57 -7.56 -4.76
C ARG A 46 8.07 -7.75 -4.62
N ALA A 47 7.45 -7.07 -3.66
CA ALA A 47 6.01 -7.13 -3.45
C ALA A 47 5.23 -6.66 -4.68
N ALA A 48 5.59 -5.49 -5.24
CA ALA A 48 4.92 -4.93 -6.41
C ALA A 48 5.03 -5.87 -7.64
N ARG A 49 6.19 -6.48 -7.86
CA ARG A 49 6.38 -7.50 -8.92
C ARG A 49 5.55 -8.76 -8.68
N ALA A 50 5.48 -9.23 -7.44
CA ALA A 50 4.69 -10.41 -7.11
C ALA A 50 3.20 -10.14 -7.38
N SER A 51 2.69 -8.97 -6.98
CA SER A 51 1.32 -8.55 -7.23
C SER A 51 1.02 -8.32 -8.71
N GLU A 52 1.94 -7.72 -9.47
CA GLU A 52 1.83 -7.59 -10.93
C GLU A 52 1.70 -8.95 -11.60
N LYS A 53 2.55 -9.91 -11.23
CA LYS A 53 2.47 -11.28 -11.76
C LYS A 53 1.15 -11.96 -11.38
N ARG A 54 0.70 -11.80 -10.14
CA ARG A 54 -0.50 -12.45 -9.61
C ARG A 54 -1.78 -11.91 -10.23
N TRP A 55 -1.89 -10.60 -10.35
CA TRP A 55 -3.14 -9.92 -10.72
C TRP A 55 -3.13 -9.30 -12.12
N GLN A 56 -2.00 -9.37 -12.83
CA GLN A 56 -1.85 -8.80 -14.18
C GLN A 56 -2.17 -7.30 -14.21
N THR A 57 -1.84 -6.59 -13.12
CA THR A 57 -1.98 -5.15 -12.98
C THR A 57 -0.57 -4.53 -12.99
N PRO A 58 -0.26 -3.60 -13.92
CA PRO A 58 1.07 -3.02 -14.02
C PRO A 58 1.52 -2.34 -12.72
N ILE A 59 2.79 -2.50 -12.35
CA ILE A 59 3.37 -1.87 -11.14
C ILE A 59 3.13 -0.34 -11.15
N ALA A 60 3.30 0.29 -12.30
CA ALA A 60 3.11 1.74 -12.43
C ALA A 60 1.69 2.18 -12.06
N VAL A 61 0.67 1.37 -12.34
CA VAL A 61 -0.73 1.66 -11.99
C VAL A 61 -0.92 1.56 -10.48
N THR A 62 -0.47 0.47 -9.85
CA THR A 62 -0.64 0.29 -8.40
C THR A 62 0.13 1.34 -7.61
N MET A 63 1.35 1.67 -8.04
CA MET A 63 2.16 2.74 -7.41
C MET A 63 1.52 4.12 -7.56
N ALA A 64 0.94 4.43 -8.71
CA ALA A 64 0.25 5.71 -8.92
C ALA A 64 -1.00 5.84 -8.04
N ILE A 65 -1.77 4.76 -7.87
CA ILE A 65 -2.92 4.73 -6.97
C ILE A 65 -2.45 4.93 -5.52
N ILE A 66 -1.47 4.16 -5.04
CA ILE A 66 -0.97 4.29 -3.65
C ILE A 66 -0.40 5.70 -3.39
N TYR A 67 0.28 6.28 -4.37
CA TYR A 67 0.77 7.65 -4.29
C TYR A 67 -0.38 8.65 -4.09
N GLN A 68 -1.44 8.52 -4.89
CA GLN A 68 -2.61 9.39 -4.80
C GLN A 68 -3.37 9.20 -3.46
N GLU A 69 -3.52 7.95 -3.01
CA GLU A 69 -4.29 7.62 -1.81
C GLU A 69 -3.59 8.00 -0.51
N SER A 70 -2.27 7.77 -0.42
CA SER A 70 -1.56 7.88 0.86
C SER A 70 -0.27 8.67 0.80
N SER A 71 0.23 9.01 -0.40
CA SER A 71 1.59 9.50 -0.61
C SER A 71 2.62 8.58 0.05
N PHE A 72 2.39 7.25 -0.04
CA PHE A 72 3.20 6.21 0.60
C PHE A 72 3.32 6.35 2.14
N ARG A 73 2.26 6.81 2.82
CA ARG A 73 2.21 6.84 4.29
C ARG A 73 1.50 5.61 4.84
N SER A 74 2.23 4.76 5.56
CA SER A 74 1.74 3.50 6.17
C SER A 74 0.52 3.66 7.08
N ARG A 75 0.33 4.82 7.71
CA ARG A 75 -0.78 5.11 8.63
C ARG A 75 -1.66 6.26 8.16
N ALA A 76 -1.71 6.52 6.85
CA ALA A 76 -2.61 7.52 6.28
C ALA A 76 -4.05 7.27 6.74
N ARG A 77 -4.74 8.34 7.12
CA ARG A 77 -6.13 8.33 7.54
C ARG A 77 -6.81 9.60 7.03
N PRO A 78 -8.11 9.55 6.72
CA PRO A 78 -8.88 10.74 6.41
C PRO A 78 -8.78 11.79 7.52
N GLU A 79 -8.76 13.06 7.11
CA GLU A 79 -8.80 14.17 8.04
C GLU A 79 -10.07 14.11 8.90
N ARG A 80 -9.93 14.44 10.19
CA ARG A 80 -11.07 14.47 11.11
C ARG A 80 -11.94 15.67 10.77
N LYS A 81 -13.26 15.47 10.75
CA LYS A 81 -14.19 16.60 10.78
C LYS A 81 -14.03 17.32 12.12
N ARG A 82 -13.94 18.65 12.12
CA ARG A 82 -13.92 19.43 13.37
C ARG A 82 -15.36 19.64 13.84
N PHE A 83 -15.59 19.49 15.14
CA PHE A 83 -16.84 19.91 15.79
C PHE A 83 -16.51 21.08 16.72
N LEU A 84 -17.27 22.18 16.65
CA LEU A 84 -17.05 23.40 17.45
C LEU A 84 -15.59 23.92 17.44
N TRP A 85 -15.03 24.25 16.25
CA TRP A 85 -13.72 24.87 15.92
C TRP A 85 -12.42 24.30 16.56
N PHE A 86 -12.50 23.58 17.68
CA PHE A 86 -11.40 23.13 18.54
C PHE A 86 -11.48 21.64 18.91
N PHE A 87 -12.66 20.99 18.89
CA PHE A 87 -12.76 19.56 19.21
C PHE A 87 -12.56 18.67 17.97
N PRO A 88 -11.59 17.73 17.98
CA PRO A 88 -11.40 16.80 16.90
C PRO A 88 -12.56 15.78 16.87
N GLY A 89 -13.42 15.87 15.87
CA GLY A 89 -14.54 14.94 15.68
C GLY A 89 -14.14 13.58 15.10
N ALA A 90 -15.13 12.74 14.81
CA ALA A 90 -14.91 11.44 14.20
C ALA A 90 -14.31 11.55 12.79
N ARG A 91 -13.63 10.48 12.34
CA ARG A 91 -13.18 10.37 10.96
C ARG A 91 -14.39 10.08 10.05
N PRO A 92 -14.42 10.65 8.83
CA PRO A 92 -15.52 10.48 7.90
C PRO A 92 -15.65 9.05 7.35
N SER A 93 -14.60 8.25 7.40
CA SER A 93 -14.62 6.84 6.95
C SER A 93 -13.58 6.00 7.70
N SER A 94 -13.66 4.69 7.51
CA SER A 94 -12.68 3.70 8.00
C SER A 94 -11.47 3.52 7.06
N ALA A 95 -11.32 4.37 6.04
CA ALA A 95 -10.17 4.33 5.14
C ALA A 95 -8.86 4.42 5.92
N PHE A 96 -7.92 3.52 5.63
CA PHE A 96 -6.67 3.43 6.38
C PHE A 96 -5.51 2.89 5.53
N GLY A 97 -4.31 3.36 5.88
CA GLY A 97 -3.05 2.83 5.40
C GLY A 97 -2.73 3.22 3.95
N TYR A 98 -1.79 2.49 3.35
CA TYR A 98 -1.29 2.80 2.01
C TYR A 98 -2.38 2.81 0.94
N ALA A 99 -3.33 1.87 1.04
CA ALA A 99 -4.40 1.68 0.08
C ALA A 99 -5.64 2.56 0.35
N GLN A 100 -5.73 3.22 1.51
CA GLN A 100 -6.95 3.90 1.99
C GLN A 100 -8.22 3.02 1.90
N ALA A 101 -8.07 1.70 2.05
CA ALA A 101 -9.18 0.76 1.96
C ALA A 101 -10.10 0.84 3.18
N LEU A 102 -11.41 0.78 2.92
CA LEU A 102 -12.44 0.62 3.96
C LEU A 102 -12.34 -0.76 4.62
N ASP A 103 -12.80 -0.87 5.87
CA ASP A 103 -12.80 -2.13 6.62
C ASP A 103 -13.47 -3.27 5.84
N SER A 104 -14.69 -3.04 5.33
CA SER A 104 -15.45 -4.05 4.60
C SER A 104 -14.78 -4.53 3.32
N THR A 105 -14.18 -3.60 2.54
CA THR A 105 -13.45 -3.95 1.31
C THR A 105 -12.16 -4.69 1.63
N TRP A 106 -11.48 -4.32 2.71
CA TRP A 106 -10.27 -5.01 3.15
C TRP A 106 -10.56 -6.44 3.62
N GLU A 107 -11.63 -6.63 4.39
CA GLU A 107 -12.09 -7.94 4.83
C GLU A 107 -12.45 -8.84 3.64
N GLU A 108 -13.13 -8.30 2.63
CA GLU A 108 -13.39 -9.04 1.39
C GLU A 108 -12.09 -9.47 0.71
N TYR A 109 -11.10 -8.58 0.60
CA TYR A 109 -9.79 -8.92 0.07
C TYR A 109 -9.10 -10.02 0.88
N GLN A 110 -9.09 -9.94 2.21
CA GLN A 110 -8.47 -10.96 3.06
C GLN A 110 -9.08 -12.35 2.81
N GLN A 111 -10.40 -12.42 2.69
CA GLN A 111 -11.14 -13.65 2.38
C GLN A 111 -10.83 -14.16 0.96
N ARG A 112 -10.84 -13.27 -0.05
CA ARG A 112 -10.70 -13.64 -1.47
C ARG A 112 -9.25 -13.93 -1.88
N SER A 113 -8.28 -13.27 -1.25
CA SER A 113 -6.86 -13.43 -1.54
C SER A 113 -6.22 -14.61 -0.81
N GLY A 114 -6.88 -15.12 0.24
CA GLY A 114 -6.32 -16.13 1.14
C GLY A 114 -5.30 -15.59 2.16
N ASN A 115 -5.13 -14.27 2.25
CA ASN A 115 -4.22 -13.63 3.20
C ASN A 115 -5.01 -13.04 4.38
N ALA A 116 -5.43 -13.90 5.32
CA ALA A 116 -6.24 -13.51 6.48
C ALA A 116 -5.51 -12.56 7.45
N SER A 117 -4.17 -12.55 7.45
CA SER A 117 -3.34 -11.68 8.29
C SER A 117 -2.95 -10.36 7.63
N ALA A 118 -3.46 -10.06 6.43
CA ALA A 118 -3.04 -8.88 5.67
C ALA A 118 -3.29 -7.57 6.43
N SER A 119 -2.32 -6.67 6.41
CA SER A 119 -2.37 -5.38 7.10
C SER A 119 -2.36 -4.19 6.14
N ARG A 120 -3.32 -3.27 6.29
CA ARG A 120 -3.39 -2.02 5.49
C ARG A 120 -2.16 -1.11 5.62
N SER A 121 -1.43 -1.25 6.73
CA SER A 121 -0.21 -0.49 6.99
C SER A 121 1.07 -1.20 6.55
N ASP A 122 0.96 -2.43 6.05
CA ASP A 122 2.06 -3.13 5.38
C ASP A 122 2.00 -2.83 3.88
N PHE A 123 3.15 -2.50 3.29
CA PHE A 123 3.19 -2.11 1.88
C PHE A 123 2.94 -3.32 0.96
N SER A 124 3.46 -4.50 1.31
CA SER A 124 3.30 -5.70 0.49
C SER A 124 1.84 -6.12 0.40
N ASP A 125 1.14 -6.09 1.52
CA ASP A 125 -0.29 -6.38 1.56
C ASP A 125 -1.11 -5.32 0.83
N ALA A 126 -0.75 -4.04 0.98
CA ALA A 126 -1.47 -2.94 0.34
C ALA A 126 -1.30 -2.92 -1.18
N VAL A 127 -0.10 -3.17 -1.71
CA VAL A 127 0.10 -3.22 -3.16
C VAL A 127 -0.59 -4.43 -3.79
N ASP A 128 -0.65 -5.56 -3.08
CA ASP A 128 -1.42 -6.73 -3.53
C ASP A 128 -2.92 -6.47 -3.51
N PHE A 129 -3.43 -5.81 -2.47
CA PHE A 129 -4.83 -5.35 -2.39
C PHE A 129 -5.20 -4.45 -3.58
N VAL A 130 -4.39 -3.43 -3.87
CA VAL A 130 -4.65 -2.50 -4.99
C VAL A 130 -4.64 -3.25 -6.31
N ALA A 131 -3.66 -4.13 -6.52
CA ALA A 131 -3.57 -4.96 -7.72
C ALA A 131 -4.78 -5.90 -7.89
N TRP A 132 -5.20 -6.55 -6.80
CA TRP A 132 -6.39 -7.39 -6.73
C TRP A 132 -7.66 -6.61 -7.08
N TYR A 133 -7.84 -5.43 -6.48
CA TYR A 133 -9.01 -4.60 -6.71
C TYR A 133 -9.09 -4.16 -8.17
N VAL A 134 -7.99 -3.66 -8.73
CA VAL A 134 -7.91 -3.23 -10.13
C VAL A 134 -8.21 -4.39 -11.07
N SER A 135 -7.65 -5.58 -10.82
CA SER A 135 -7.97 -6.79 -11.59
C SER A 135 -9.47 -7.15 -11.49
N ASN A 136 -10.05 -7.04 -10.29
CA ASN A 136 -11.47 -7.27 -10.09
C ASN A 136 -12.33 -6.24 -10.84
N ALA A 137 -11.95 -4.96 -10.82
CA ALA A 137 -12.66 -3.90 -11.54
C ALA A 137 -12.64 -4.11 -13.05
N ARG A 138 -11.50 -4.54 -13.62
CA ARG A 138 -11.41 -4.93 -15.03
C ARG A 138 -12.40 -6.04 -15.38
N ARG A 139 -12.49 -7.07 -14.54
CA ARG A 139 -13.36 -8.23 -14.75
C ARG A 139 -14.85 -7.90 -14.57
N VAL A 140 -15.19 -7.17 -13.51
CA VAL A 140 -16.59 -6.90 -13.11
C VAL A 140 -17.18 -5.73 -13.89
N SER A 141 -16.39 -4.71 -14.17
CA SER A 141 -16.84 -3.47 -14.80
C SER A 141 -16.39 -3.34 -16.27
N GLY A 142 -15.71 -4.34 -16.82
CA GLY A 142 -15.28 -4.36 -18.23
C GLY A 142 -14.23 -3.29 -18.58
N ILE A 143 -13.52 -2.76 -17.58
CA ILE A 143 -12.59 -1.66 -17.76
C ILE A 143 -11.31 -2.16 -18.45
N GLY A 144 -10.86 -1.44 -19.48
CA GLY A 144 -9.60 -1.74 -20.18
C GLY A 144 -8.39 -1.65 -19.25
N ALA A 145 -7.39 -2.52 -19.46
CA ALA A 145 -6.18 -2.55 -18.63
C ALA A 145 -5.37 -1.23 -18.68
N SER A 146 -5.50 -0.49 -19.77
CA SER A 146 -4.85 0.80 -20.01
C SER A 146 -5.69 2.02 -19.62
N ASP A 147 -6.96 1.83 -19.24
CA ASP A 147 -7.84 2.94 -18.84
C ASP A 147 -7.67 3.23 -17.35
N VAL A 148 -6.53 3.82 -16.99
CA VAL A 148 -6.17 4.07 -15.59
C VAL A 148 -7.16 5.01 -14.91
N ARG A 149 -7.75 5.96 -15.65
CA ARG A 149 -8.78 6.85 -15.12
C ARG A 149 -10.03 6.08 -14.70
N ALA A 150 -10.58 5.24 -15.58
CA ALA A 150 -11.74 4.42 -15.24
C ALA A 150 -11.43 3.43 -14.11
N LEU A 151 -10.24 2.83 -14.09
CA LEU A 151 -9.80 1.98 -12.99
C LEU A 151 -9.77 2.73 -11.66
N TYR A 152 -9.30 3.98 -11.66
CA TYR A 152 -9.29 4.81 -10.46
C TYR A 152 -10.70 5.23 -10.02
N TYR A 153 -11.61 5.54 -10.96
CA TYR A 153 -13.01 5.78 -10.62
C TYR A 153 -13.66 4.57 -9.95
N ALA A 154 -13.44 3.36 -10.49
CA ALA A 154 -13.93 2.13 -9.90
C ALA A 154 -13.29 1.84 -8.53
N TYR A 155 -11.99 2.09 -8.39
CA TYR A 155 -11.27 1.96 -7.12
C TYR A 155 -11.87 2.86 -6.03
N HIS A 156 -12.16 4.12 -6.38
CA HIS A 156 -12.66 5.11 -5.43
C HIS A 156 -14.16 4.95 -5.11
N GLU A 157 -14.99 4.74 -6.13
CA GLU A 157 -16.45 4.74 -5.99
C GLU A 157 -17.04 3.35 -5.74
N GLY A 158 -16.23 2.30 -5.89
CA GLY A 158 -16.72 0.94 -6.02
C GLY A 158 -17.18 0.64 -7.46
N ASN A 159 -17.13 -0.64 -7.85
CA ASN A 159 -17.62 -1.10 -9.17
C ASN A 159 -19.06 -0.64 -9.47
N ALA A 160 -19.97 -0.76 -8.49
CA ALA A 160 -21.36 -0.35 -8.68
C ALA A 160 -21.52 1.18 -8.77
N GLY A 161 -20.71 1.96 -8.05
CA GLY A 161 -20.70 3.42 -8.15
C GLY A 161 -20.17 3.90 -9.50
N PHE A 162 -19.08 3.27 -9.96
CA PHE A 162 -18.52 3.50 -11.29
C PHE A 162 -19.54 3.20 -12.40
N GLN A 163 -20.21 2.05 -12.36
CA GLN A 163 -21.25 1.68 -13.34
C GLN A 163 -22.43 2.66 -13.34
N ARG A 164 -22.77 3.23 -12.17
CA ARG A 164 -23.79 4.30 -12.07
C ARG A 164 -23.28 5.69 -12.45
N GLY A 165 -21.99 5.85 -12.77
CA GLY A 165 -21.40 7.13 -13.14
C GLY A 165 -21.31 8.16 -12.02
N THR A 166 -21.25 7.73 -10.74
CA THR A 166 -21.28 8.67 -9.60
C THR A 166 -20.11 9.66 -9.59
N TYR A 167 -18.97 9.26 -10.18
CA TYR A 167 -17.78 10.10 -10.36
C TYR A 167 -18.02 11.34 -11.22
N LEU A 168 -19.00 11.33 -12.13
CA LEU A 168 -19.29 12.45 -13.04
C LEU A 168 -19.70 13.73 -12.29
N SER A 169 -20.28 13.56 -11.09
CA SER A 169 -20.67 14.67 -10.21
C SER A 169 -19.52 15.20 -9.34
N LYS A 170 -18.36 14.53 -9.33
CA LYS A 170 -17.23 14.80 -8.42
C LYS A 170 -16.04 15.34 -9.22
N ARG A 171 -16.01 16.65 -9.45
CA ARG A 171 -14.90 17.31 -10.18
C ARG A 171 -13.52 16.99 -9.62
N TRP A 172 -13.40 16.96 -8.29
CA TRP A 172 -12.15 16.63 -7.62
C TRP A 172 -11.69 15.18 -7.90
N LEU A 173 -12.61 14.23 -8.06
CA LEU A 173 -12.30 12.84 -8.37
C LEU A 173 -11.87 12.69 -9.83
N MET A 174 -12.51 13.43 -10.75
CA MET A 174 -12.05 13.49 -12.14
C MET A 174 -10.62 14.00 -12.24
N GLN A 175 -10.28 15.08 -11.51
CA GLN A 175 -8.93 15.61 -11.45
C GLN A 175 -7.93 14.63 -10.80
N ALA A 176 -8.32 13.96 -9.71
CA ALA A 176 -7.49 12.94 -9.07
C ALA A 176 -7.19 11.78 -10.03
N ALA A 177 -8.19 11.32 -10.81
CA ALA A 177 -7.98 10.28 -11.82
C ALA A 177 -7.02 10.72 -12.93
N ASP A 178 -7.11 11.97 -13.39
CA ASP A 178 -6.16 12.52 -14.35
C ASP A 178 -4.73 12.55 -13.77
N GLN A 179 -4.59 12.84 -12.47
CA GLN A 179 -3.29 12.80 -11.80
C GLN A 179 -2.75 11.38 -11.66
N VAL A 180 -3.61 10.39 -11.37
CA VAL A 180 -3.24 8.97 -11.33
C VAL A 180 -2.78 8.49 -12.70
N GLN A 181 -3.48 8.86 -13.78
CA GLN A 181 -3.06 8.56 -15.15
C GLN A 181 -1.66 9.11 -15.44
N LYS A 182 -1.44 10.41 -15.19
CA LYS A 182 -0.14 11.07 -15.40
C LYS A 182 0.98 10.42 -14.60
N ASN A 183 0.72 10.10 -13.33
CA ASN A 183 1.69 9.44 -12.47
C ASN A 183 1.97 8.00 -12.92
N SER A 184 0.96 7.27 -13.40
CA SER A 184 1.13 5.93 -13.94
C SER A 184 2.03 5.93 -15.18
N GLU A 185 1.82 6.87 -16.11
CA GLU A 185 2.69 7.03 -17.27
C GLU A 185 4.12 7.42 -16.87
N LYS A 186 4.27 8.35 -15.93
CA LYS A 186 5.57 8.75 -15.38
C LYS A 186 6.30 7.56 -14.75
N PHE A 187 5.65 6.83 -13.85
CA PHE A 187 6.22 5.67 -13.19
C PHE A 187 6.50 4.53 -14.17
N GLY A 188 5.69 4.38 -15.22
CA GLY A 188 5.94 3.43 -16.31
C GLY A 188 7.25 3.73 -17.04
N ARG A 189 7.49 4.99 -17.40
CA ARG A 189 8.75 5.42 -18.03
C ARG A 189 9.95 5.18 -17.12
N GLN A 190 9.88 5.64 -15.87
CA GLN A 190 10.95 5.44 -14.89
C GLN A 190 11.25 3.95 -14.68
N LEU A 191 10.23 3.10 -14.51
CA LEU A 191 10.45 1.65 -14.37
C LEU A 191 11.17 1.04 -15.57
N GLY A 192 10.95 1.56 -16.77
CA GLY A 192 11.69 1.14 -17.96
C GLY A 192 13.21 1.30 -17.82
N GLU A 193 13.66 2.26 -17.03
CA GLU A 193 15.08 2.62 -16.85
C GLU A 193 15.76 1.75 -15.78
N CYS A 194 15.07 1.45 -14.67
CA CYS A 194 15.69 0.79 -13.51
C CYS A 194 15.27 -0.67 -13.27
N ARG A 195 14.20 -1.17 -13.91
CA ARG A 195 13.62 -2.49 -13.60
C ARG A 195 14.60 -3.65 -13.78
N ALA A 196 15.49 -3.58 -14.78
CA ALA A 196 16.50 -4.61 -15.02
C ALA A 196 17.53 -4.67 -13.88
N GLU A 197 18.06 -3.52 -13.45
CA GLU A 197 19.05 -3.44 -12.38
C GLU A 197 18.47 -3.84 -11.02
N LEU A 198 17.24 -3.38 -10.71
CA LEU A 198 16.51 -3.80 -9.52
C LEU A 198 16.27 -5.32 -9.49
N ALA A 199 16.09 -5.95 -10.65
CA ALA A 199 15.91 -7.40 -10.75
C ALA A 199 17.23 -8.17 -10.57
N LYS A 200 18.39 -7.61 -10.96
CA LYS A 200 19.72 -8.23 -10.75
C LYS A 200 20.14 -8.15 -9.28
N SER A 201 20.03 -6.97 -8.66
CA SER A 201 20.35 -6.77 -7.25
C SER A 201 19.53 -7.67 -6.32
N TRP A 202 18.37 -8.17 -6.78
CA TRP A 202 17.55 -9.14 -6.07
C TRP A 202 18.20 -10.52 -5.96
N PHE A 203 18.87 -11.01 -7.01
CA PHE A 203 19.50 -12.33 -6.99
C PHE A 203 20.84 -12.33 -6.24
N GLU A 204 21.50 -11.17 -6.16
CA GLU A 204 22.83 -11.03 -5.57
C GLU A 204 22.80 -10.76 -4.06
N LYS A 205 21.67 -10.27 -3.49
CA LYS A 205 21.53 -10.00 -2.05
C LYS A 205 20.59 -11.02 -1.40
N PRO A 206 21.10 -11.98 -0.60
CA PRO A 206 20.23 -12.85 0.19
C PRO A 206 19.38 -12.01 1.18
N PRO A 207 18.18 -12.47 1.57
CA PRO A 207 17.28 -11.71 2.43
C PRO A 207 17.95 -11.41 3.78
N THR A 208 18.28 -10.15 4.03
CA THR A 208 19.01 -9.72 5.23
C THR A 208 18.12 -9.46 6.45
N THR A 209 16.84 -9.81 6.43
CA THR A 209 15.97 -9.64 7.61
C THR A 209 15.03 -10.82 7.83
N VAL A 210 14.86 -11.14 9.12
CA VAL A 210 14.04 -12.25 9.65
C VAL A 210 12.56 -12.18 9.23
N SER A 211 12.09 -11.04 8.71
CA SER A 211 10.71 -10.83 8.24
C SER A 211 10.38 -11.48 6.89
N ASP A 212 11.36 -11.98 6.13
CA ASP A 212 11.16 -12.52 4.77
C ASP A 212 10.86 -14.03 4.74
N LYS A 213 10.79 -14.69 5.91
CA LYS A 213 10.63 -16.16 5.99
C LYS A 213 9.22 -16.67 5.68
N THR A 214 8.21 -15.81 5.60
CA THR A 214 6.83 -16.22 5.29
C THR A 214 6.52 -16.32 3.79
N VAL A 215 7.43 -15.84 2.92
CA VAL A 215 7.23 -15.86 1.46
C VAL A 215 7.65 -17.19 0.83
N PHE A 216 8.46 -18.01 1.52
CA PHE A 216 8.86 -19.34 1.05
C PHE A 216 7.95 -20.45 1.62
N LYS A 217 6.72 -20.55 1.11
CA LYS A 217 6.09 -21.87 0.94
C LYS A 217 6.08 -22.20 -0.55
N PRO A 218 6.98 -23.06 -1.04
CA PRO A 218 6.86 -23.57 -2.39
C PRO A 218 5.52 -24.30 -2.48
N VAL A 219 4.64 -23.85 -3.37
CA VAL A 219 3.48 -24.64 -3.77
C VAL A 219 4.03 -25.83 -4.54
N THR A 220 4.28 -26.93 -3.84
CA THR A 220 4.51 -28.22 -4.46
C THR A 220 3.21 -28.62 -5.17
N ARG A 221 3.13 -28.36 -6.48
CA ARG A 221 2.18 -29.06 -7.34
C ARG A 221 2.64 -30.51 -7.41
N SER A 222 1.98 -31.39 -6.68
CA SER A 222 2.02 -32.82 -6.96
C SER A 222 1.31 -33.05 -8.30
N PHE A 223 2.09 -33.35 -9.33
CA PHE A 223 1.59 -34.06 -10.50
C PHE A 223 1.66 -35.55 -10.18
N SER A 224 0.50 -36.16 -9.92
CA SER A 224 0.16 -37.57 -10.14
C SER A 224 -1.35 -37.69 -10.01
#